data_AF-A0A7Z9ZF45-F1
#
_entry.id   AF-A0A7Z9ZF45-F1
#
_cell.length_a   1.000
_cell.length_b   1.000
_cell.length_c   1.000
_cell.angle_alpha   90.00
_cell.angle_beta   90.00
_cell.angle_gamma   90.00
#
_symmetry.space_group_name_H-M   'P 1'
#
loop_
_entity.id
_entity.type
_entity.pdbx_description
1 polymer ?
#
loop_
_entity_poly.entity_id
_entity_poly.type
_entity_poly.pdbx_seq_one_letter_code
_entity_poly.pdbx_strand_id
1 'polypeptide(L)'
;MVEKVTPRSEDYARWYTDVIREAELADYAPVRGCMVIRPYGYALWENIQEALDRRFKETGHQNAYFPLFIPFAAGFLRDALWVIHP
;
A
#
# COMPACT_ATOMS: atom_id res chain seq x y z
N MET A 1 -10.77 -6.98 26.45
CA MET A 1 -12.16 -6.92 25.96
C MET A 1 -12.06 -6.61 24.49
N VAL A 2 -12.69 -7.37 23.60
CA VAL A 2 -12.77 -7.03 22.17
C VAL A 2 -13.59 -5.74 22.08
N GLU A 3 -13.00 -4.65 21.56
CA GLU A 3 -13.75 -3.43 21.32
C GLU A 3 -14.81 -3.73 20.25
N LYS A 4 -16.05 -3.31 20.49
CA LYS A 4 -17.15 -3.57 19.57
C LYS A 4 -16.90 -2.76 18.29
N VAL A 5 -16.55 -3.46 17.20
CA VAL A 5 -16.42 -2.86 15.86
C VAL A 5 -17.72 -2.12 15.52
N THR A 6 -17.60 -0.85 15.12
CA THR A 6 -18.73 -0.01 14.75
C THR A 6 -19.51 -0.61 13.58
N PRO A 7 -20.86 -0.71 13.60
CA PRO A 7 -21.59 -1.21 12.44
C PRO A 7 -21.33 -0.35 11.20
N ARG A 8 -20.98 -1.02 10.08
CA ARG A 8 -20.67 -0.36 8.80
C ARG A 8 -21.74 0.61 8.32
N SER A 9 -23.01 0.31 8.60
CA SER A 9 -24.17 1.14 8.20
C SER A 9 -24.32 2.42 9.02
N GLU A 10 -23.70 2.51 10.19
CA GLU A 10 -23.83 3.66 11.10
C GLU A 10 -22.70 4.67 10.85
N ASP A 11 -21.46 4.20 10.81
CA ASP A 11 -20.28 5.02 10.53
C ASP A 11 -19.24 4.18 9.79
N TYR A 12 -19.18 4.37 8.48
CA TYR A 12 -18.25 3.64 7.62
C TYR A 12 -16.79 3.96 7.91
N ALA A 13 -16.48 5.23 8.19
CA ALA A 13 -15.10 5.66 8.40
C ALA A 13 -14.54 5.03 9.68
N ARG A 14 -15.32 5.07 10.76
CA ARG A 14 -14.95 4.43 12.02
C ARG A 14 -14.92 2.91 11.90
N TRP A 15 -15.93 2.30 11.27
CA TRP A 15 -15.94 0.86 10.99
C TRP A 15 -14.67 0.40 10.27
N TYR A 16 -14.23 1.14 9.24
CA TYR A 16 -13.02 0.81 8.49
C TYR A 16 -11.77 0.82 9.38
N THR A 17 -11.61 1.86 10.20
CA THR A 17 -10.49 1.95 11.14
C THR A 17 -10.55 0.87 12.22
N ASP A 18 -11.74 0.60 12.77
CA ASP A 18 -11.95 -0.45 13.76
C ASP A 18 -11.56 -1.81 13.17
N VAL A 19 -12.01 -2.13 11.95
CA VAL A 19 -11.66 -3.39 11.28
C VAL A 19 -10.15 -3.52 11.08
N ILE A 20 -9.48 -2.47 10.59
CA ILE A 20 -8.01 -2.51 10.39
C ILE A 20 -7.27 -2.79 11.70
N ARG A 21 -7.70 -2.15 12.79
CA ARG A 21 -7.04 -2.24 14.10
C ARG A 21 -7.33 -3.57 14.80
N GLU A 22 -8.60 -3.97 14.85
CA GLU A 22 -9.05 -5.20 15.52
C GLU A 22 -8.60 -6.46 14.76
N ALA A 23 -8.52 -6.40 13.42
CA ALA A 23 -7.97 -7.48 12.60
C ALA A 23 -6.44 -7.48 12.53
N GLU A 24 -5.78 -6.58 13.24
CA GLU A 24 -4.31 -6.53 13.32
C GLU A 24 -3.59 -6.29 11.99
N LEU A 25 -4.17 -5.47 11.11
CA LEU A 25 -3.62 -5.19 9.79
C LEU A 25 -2.58 -4.06 9.80
N ALA A 26 -2.85 -2.97 10.52
CA ALA A 26 -1.96 -1.82 10.62
C ALA A 26 -2.21 -1.00 11.90
N ASP A 27 -1.20 -0.26 12.33
CA ASP A 27 -1.25 0.67 13.47
C ASP A 27 -0.76 2.07 13.08
N TYR A 28 -1.08 3.06 13.91
CA TYR A 28 -0.59 4.42 13.74
C TYR A 28 0.93 4.51 14.00
N ALA A 29 1.64 5.20 13.11
CA ALA A 29 3.04 5.53 13.32
C ALA A 29 3.19 6.83 14.15
N PRO A 30 4.37 7.09 14.75
CA PRO A 30 4.62 8.35 15.46
C PRO A 30 4.67 9.58 14.52
N VAL A 31 4.71 9.36 13.20
CA VAL A 31 4.68 10.41 12.19
C VAL A 31 3.25 10.54 11.65
N ARG A 32 2.71 11.76 11.69
CA ARG A 32 1.36 12.04 11.19
C ARG A 32 1.24 11.64 9.72
N GLY A 33 0.18 10.90 9.39
CA GLY A 33 -0.09 10.42 8.03
C GLY A 33 0.67 9.13 7.68
N CYS A 34 1.48 8.59 8.59
CA CYS A 34 2.14 7.31 8.42
C CYS A 34 1.44 6.22 9.24
N MET A 35 1.55 4.99 8.77
CA MET A 35 1.07 3.79 9.46
C MET A 35 2.18 2.73 9.46
N VAL A 36 2.18 1.89 10.47
CA VAL A 36 3.00 0.66 10.51
C VAL A 36 2.10 -0.48 10.07
N ILE A 37 2.45 -1.15 8.97
CA ILE A 37 1.72 -2.34 8.51
C ILE A 37 2.19 -3.52 9.36
N ARG A 38 1.25 -4.23 10.00
CA ARG A 38 1.54 -5.40 10.84
C ARG A 38 1.74 -6.65 9.96
N PRO A 39 2.34 -7.74 10.50
CA PRO A 39 2.63 -8.94 9.71
C PRO A 39 1.43 -9.49 8.92
N TYR A 40 0.23 -9.49 9.51
CA TYR A 40 -0.96 -9.97 8.82
C TYR A 40 -1.39 -9.05 7.66
N GLY A 41 -1.33 -7.73 7.85
CA GLY A 41 -1.55 -6.77 6.76
C GLY A 41 -0.46 -6.84 5.69
N TYR A 42 0.79 -7.09 6.07
CA TYR A 42 1.90 -7.20 5.14
C TYR A 42 1.80 -8.47 4.28
N ALA A 43 1.39 -9.60 4.85
CA ALA A 43 1.11 -10.82 4.09
C ALA A 43 0.00 -10.61 3.04
N LEU A 44 -1.04 -9.83 3.35
CA LEU A 44 -2.06 -9.45 2.36
C LEU A 44 -1.44 -8.62 1.22
N TRP A 45 -0.56 -7.68 1.55
CA TRP A 45 0.16 -6.90 0.55
C TRP A 45 1.06 -7.77 -0.34
N GLU A 46 1.84 -8.69 0.23
CA GLU A 46 2.70 -9.60 -0.53
C GLU A 46 1.90 -10.44 -1.53
N ASN A 47 0.73 -10.95 -1.13
CA ASN A 47 -0.17 -11.69 -2.02
C ASN A 47 -0.68 -10.83 -3.19
N ILE A 48 -1.04 -9.57 -2.92
CA ILE A 48 -1.47 -8.62 -3.96
C ILE A 48 -0.32 -8.33 -4.91
N GLN A 49 0.86 -8.03 -4.37
CA GLN A 49 2.06 -7.73 -5.14
C GLN A 49 2.44 -8.90 -6.05
N GLU A 50 2.49 -10.12 -5.53
CA GLU A 50 2.82 -11.33 -6.31
C GLU A 50 1.81 -11.58 -7.43
N ALA A 51 0.52 -11.44 -7.13
CA ALA A 51 -0.53 -11.64 -8.11
C ALA A 51 -0.46 -10.63 -9.26
N LEU A 52 -0.12 -9.37 -8.98
CA LEU A 52 0.03 -8.33 -9.99
C LEU A 52 1.35 -8.49 -10.77
N ASP A 53 2.46 -8.74 -10.08
CA ASP A 53 3.77 -8.98 -10.68
C ASP A 53 3.73 -10.12 -11.72
N ARG A 54 3.06 -11.22 -11.40
CA ARG A 54 2.83 -12.32 -12.35
C ARG A 54 2.09 -11.86 -13.61
N ARG A 55 0.99 -11.12 -13.45
CA ARG A 55 0.18 -10.62 -14.59
C ARG A 55 0.94 -9.62 -15.46
N PHE A 56 1.80 -8.79 -14.87
CA PHE A 56 2.67 -7.88 -15.63
C PHE A 56 3.72 -8.64 -16.43
N LYS A 57 4.36 -9.65 -15.82
CA LYS A 57 5.34 -10.50 -16.52
C LYS A 57 4.72 -11.30 -17.65
N GLU A 58 3.48 -11.78 -17.50
CA GLU A 58 2.72 -12.46 -18.56
C GLU A 58 2.51 -11.58 -19.80
N THR A 59 2.51 -10.26 -19.66
CA THR A 59 2.35 -9.30 -20.76
C THR A 59 3.69 -8.75 -21.27
N GLY A 60 4.82 -9.31 -20.84
CA GLY A 60 6.17 -8.94 -21.29
C GLY A 60 6.84 -7.80 -20.51
N HIS A 61 6.22 -7.32 -19.43
CA HIS A 61 6.81 -6.28 -18.60
C HIS A 61 8.00 -6.80 -17.79
N GLN A 62 8.96 -5.91 -17.54
CA GLN A 62 10.12 -6.18 -16.69
C GLN A 62 10.17 -5.19 -15.53
N ASN A 63 10.46 -5.69 -14.34
CA ASN A 63 10.61 -4.83 -13.16
C ASN A 63 11.90 -4.02 -13.27
N ALA A 64 11.81 -2.74 -12.93
CA ALA A 64 12.95 -1.84 -12.78
C ALA A 64 12.89 -1.18 -11.40
N TYR A 65 14.05 -0.88 -10.84
CA TYR A 65 14.17 -0.21 -9.55
C TYR A 65 14.90 1.13 -9.73
N PHE A 66 14.20 2.21 -9.39
CA PHE A 66 14.73 3.56 -9.47
C PHE A 66 15.01 4.11 -8.07
N PRO A 67 15.92 5.09 -7.94
CA PRO A 67 16.13 5.77 -6.67
C PRO A 67 14.84 6.41 -6.14
N LEU A 68 14.52 6.19 -4.86
CA LEU A 68 13.37 6.81 -4.19
C LEU A 68 13.53 8.32 -4.03
N PHE A 69 14.76 8.80 -3.86
CA PHE A 69 15.06 10.22 -3.70
C PHE A 69 15.35 10.84 -5.07
N ILE A 70 14.43 11.68 -5.54
CA ILE A 70 14.60 12.43 -6.78
C ILE A 70 15.13 13.83 -6.43
N PRO A 71 16.33 14.23 -6.91
CA PRO A 71 16.84 15.57 -6.71
C PRO A 71 15.91 16.60 -7.37
N PHE A 72 15.65 17.73 -6.72
CA PHE A 72 14.77 18.79 -7.25
C PHE A 72 15.21 19.30 -8.64
N ALA A 73 16.51 19.24 -8.94
CA ALA A 73 17.09 19.64 -10.23
C ALA A 73 16.90 18.59 -11.35
N ALA A 74 16.50 17.36 -11.03
CA ALA A 74 16.33 16.29 -12.01
C ALA A 74 14.96 16.42 -12.71
N GLY A 75 14.87 17.31 -13.70
CA GLY A 75 13.67 17.44 -14.55
C GLY A 75 13.30 16.15 -15.29
N PHE A 76 14.28 15.26 -15.52
CA PHE A 76 14.15 14.03 -16.32
C PHE A 76 13.35 12.89 -15.64
N LEU A 77 13.30 12.84 -14.29
CA LEU A 77 12.62 11.75 -13.58
C LEU A 77 11.10 11.97 -13.42
N ARG A 78 10.57 13.14 -13.80
CA ARG A 78 9.12 13.35 -13.91
C ARG A 78 8.51 12.50 -15.02
N ASP A 79 9.26 12.28 -16.09
CA ASP A 79 8.80 11.52 -17.27
C ASP A 79 9.06 10.02 -17.13
N ALA A 80 10.00 9.60 -16.26
CA ALA A 80 10.35 8.19 -16.05
C ALA A 80 9.22 7.32 -15.48
N LEU A 81 8.24 7.91 -14.78
CA LEU A 81 7.02 7.20 -14.35
C LEU A 81 6.15 6.72 -15.51
N TRP A 82 6.31 7.30 -16.71
CA TRP A 82 5.57 6.94 -17.92
C TRP A 82 6.35 6.02 -18.88
N VAL A 83 7.59 5.63 -18.54
CA VAL A 83 8.47 4.84 -19.43
C VAL A 83 8.22 3.33 -19.33
N ILE A 84 7.25 2.89 -18.52
CA ILE A 84 6.79 1.50 -18.51
C ILE A 84 5.74 1.28 -19.61
N HIS A 85 6.16 1.42 -20.87
CA HIS A 85 5.44 0.86 -22.04
C HIS A 85 6.44 0.71 -23.21
N PRO A 86 6.24 -0.31 -24.06
CA PRO A 86 5.30 -0.22 -25.19
C PRO A 86 4.02 -1.02 -25.01
#